data_AF-A0A6C1PPC9-F1
#
_entry.id   AF-A0A6C1PPC9-F1
#
_cell.length_a   1.000
_cell.length_b   1.000
_cell.length_c   1.000
_cell.angle_alpha   90.00
_cell.angle_beta   90.00
_cell.angle_gamma   90.00
#
_symmetry.space_group_name_H-M   'P 1'
#
loop_
_entity.id
_entity.type
_entity.pdbx_description
1 polymer ?
#
loop_
_entity_poly.entity_id
_entity_poly.type
_entity_poly.pdbx_seq_one_letter_code
_entity_poly.pdbx_strand_id
1 'polypeptide(L)' 'MNVLFVCTGNICRSPLAEALLDRDVRGLGSVSSVARRYR' A
#
# COMPACT_ATOMS: atom_id res chain seq x y z
N MET A 1 -6.13 12.00 3.66
CA MET A 1 -4.83 11.76 3.01
C MET A 1 -4.91 10.40 2.33
N ASN A 2 -4.45 10.26 1.08
CA ASN A 2 -4.51 8.98 0.37
C ASN A 2 -3.10 8.57 -0.06
N VAL A 3 -2.67 7.35 0.30
CA VAL A 3 -1.33 6.83 0.01
C VAL A 3 -1.43 5.52 -0.78
N LEU A 4 -0.69 5.43 -1.89
CA LEU A 4 -0.64 4.25 -2.74
C LEU A 4 0.77 3.64 -2.73
N PHE A 5 0.88 2.40 -2.27
CA PHE A 5 2.12 1.63 -2.33
C PHE A 5 2.20 0.81 -3.60
N VAL A 6 3.34 0.86 -4.27
CA VAL A 6 3.57 0.14 -5.54
C VAL A 6 4.82 -0.71 -5.43
N CYS A 7 4.71 -2.00 -5.74
CA CYS A 7 5.86 -2.85 -5.99
C CYS A 7 5.62 -3.78 -7.19
N THR A 8 6.68 -4.44 -7.66
CA THR A 8 6.54 -5.53 -8.63
C THR A 8 5.79 -6.69 -7.96
N GLY A 9 4.69 -7.15 -8.57
CA GLY A 9 3.93 -8.31 -8.12
C GLY A 9 2.96 -8.13 -6.93
N ASN A 10 3.07 -7.07 -6.13
CA ASN A 10 2.24 -6.84 -4.93
C ASN A 10 2.20 -8.00 -3.91
N ILE A 11 3.36 -8.58 -3.60
CA ILE A 11 3.44 -9.79 -2.73
C ILE A 11 4.27 -9.57 -1.45
N CYS A 12 5.21 -8.62 -1.47
CA CYS A 12 6.18 -8.48 -0.38
C CYS A 12 6.19 -7.07 0.21
N ARG A 13 6.57 -6.06 -0.59
CA ARG A 13 6.90 -4.72 -0.08
C ARG A 13 5.66 -3.84 0.09
N SER A 14 4.84 -3.72 -0.94
CA SER A 14 3.64 -2.87 -0.90
C SER A 14 2.52 -3.40 0.02
N PRO A 15 2.25 -4.72 0.15
CA PRO A 15 1.22 -5.19 1.09
C PRO A 15 1.66 -5.03 2.54
N LEU A 16 2.95 -5.24 2.84
CA LEU A 16 3.50 -5.01 4.18
C LEU A 16 3.38 -3.55 4.58
N ALA A 17 3.77 -2.63 3.69
CA ALA A 17 3.68 -1.20 3.96
C ALA A 17 2.25 -0.72 4.16
N GLU A 18 1.30 -1.24 3.38
CA GLU A 18 -0.13 -0.98 3.57
C GLU A 18 -0.60 -1.44 4.95
N ALA A 19 -0.30 -2.69 5.35
CA ALA A 19 -0.75 -3.23 6.64
C ALA A 19 -0.11 -2.53 7.86
N LEU A 20 1.12 -2.02 7.71
CA LEU A 20 1.78 -1.23 8.76
C LEU A 20 1.14 0.15 8.85
N LEU A 21 1.03 0.87 7.74
CA LEU A 21 0.53 2.24 7.72
C LEU A 21 -0.98 2.30 8.03
N ASP A 22 -1.77 1.32 7.60
CA ASP A 22 -3.21 1.23 7.90
C ASP A 22 -3.49 1.27 9.40
N ARG A 23 -2.60 0.69 10.23
CA ARG A 23 -2.74 0.72 11.69
C ARG A 23 -2.56 2.12 12.27
N ASP A 24 -1.65 2.89 11.69
CA ASP A 24 -1.25 4.20 12.21
C ASP A 24 -2.18 5.34 11.72
N VAL A 25 -2.84 5.15 10.56
CA VAL A 25 -3.66 6.20 9.92
C VAL A 25 -5.17 5.94 10.00
N ARG A 26 -5.62 5.00 10.84
CA ARG A 26 -7.05 4.69 11.03
C ARG A 26 -7.85 5.96 11.36
N GLY A 27 -8.79 6.30 10.48
CA GLY A 27 -9.68 7.46 10.62
C GLY A 27 -9.12 8.80 10.10
N LEU A 28 -7.89 8.83 9.59
CA LEU A 28 -7.24 10.03 9.04
C LEU A 28 -7.02 9.96 7.52
N GLY A 29 -7.07 8.76 6.95
CA GLY A 29 -6.84 8.55 5.52
C GLY A 29 -7.09 7.12 5.07
N SER A 30 -6.88 6.91 3.78
CA SER A 30 -6.92 5.59 3.15
C SER A 30 -5.56 5.21 2.60
N VAL A 31 -5.28 3.90 2.67
CA VAL A 31 -4.04 3.29 2.23
C VAL A 31 -4.39 2.13 1.31
N SER A 32 -3.63 1.94 0.25
CA SER A 32 -3.83 0.83 -0.67
C SER A 32 -2.52 0.41 -1.32
N SER A 33 -2.40 -0.87 -1.70
CA SER A 33 -1.27 -1.40 -2.44
C SER A 33 -1.67 -1.96 -3.80
N VAL A 34 -0.79 -1.83 -4.79
CA VAL A 34 -1.01 -2.35 -6.14
C VAL A 34 0.26 -2.88 -6.78
N ALA A 35 0.12 -3.85 -7.67
CA ALA A 35 1.20 -4.35 -8.49
C ALA A 35 1.42 -3.41 -9.68
N ARG A 36 2.66 -3.02 -9.93
CA ARG A 36 2.99 -2.43 -11.24
C ARG A 36 2.98 -3.55 -12.28
N ARG A 37 2.13 -3.42 -13.30
CA ARG A 37 2.18 -4.29 -14.49
C ARG A 37 3.34 -3.84 -15.37
N TYR A 38 4.27 -4.75 -15.67
CA TYR A 38 5.26 -4.50 -16.71
C TYR A 38 4.51 -4.40 -18.04
N ARG A 39 4.78 -3.33 -18.79
CA ARG A 39 4.19 -3.09 -20.11
C ARG A 39 4.88 -3.94 -21.14
#